data_AF-A0A3M2G2A0-F1
#
_entry.id   AF-A0A3M2G2A0-F1
#
_cell.length_a   1.000
_cell.length_b   1.000
_cell.length_c   1.000
_cell.angle_alpha   90.00
_cell.angle_beta   90.00
_cell.angle_gamma   90.00
#
_symmetry.space_group_name_H-M   'P 1'
#
loop_
_entity.id
_entity.type
_entity.pdbx_description
1 polymer ?
#
loop_
_entity_poly.entity_id
_entity_poly.type
_entity_poly.pdbx_seq_one_letter_code
_entity_poly.pdbx_strand_id
1 'polypeptide(L)'
;MTPLFTLDTPQVHLTWSFRADRVPPALPGGHPRPEAGWPVPVEPLDGTAGPDAVAAPPLWEQTDYLVFVQSRCGQPVRLRHRDPVLTAGLHTTPDGRVQHGTINFGSQVGQSRFVVEVGGRPHVAFTVEVISSKLDYRADYVALRDEVQALARSLVLAYLRATGRPARPVPD
;
A
#
# COMPACT_ATOMS: atom_id res chain seq x y z
N MET A 1 8.42 10.63 -20.89
CA MET A 1 7.48 10.48 -19.76
C MET A 1 8.29 10.57 -18.49
N THR A 2 8.00 11.52 -17.60
CA THR A 2 8.79 11.74 -16.39
C THR A 2 8.29 10.80 -15.29
N PRO A 3 9.14 9.97 -14.67
CA PRO A 3 8.71 9.07 -13.60
C PRO A 3 8.36 9.84 -12.33
N LEU A 4 7.35 9.35 -11.59
CA LEU A 4 7.05 9.79 -10.23
C LEU A 4 8.24 9.50 -9.31
N PHE A 5 8.77 8.29 -9.42
CA PHE A 5 10.03 7.95 -8.78
C PHE A 5 10.74 6.86 -9.57
N THR A 6 12.04 6.76 -9.33
CA THR A 6 12.86 5.66 -9.80
C THR A 6 13.53 4.98 -8.61
N LEU A 7 13.78 3.68 -8.76
CA LEU A 7 14.62 2.93 -7.85
C LEU A 7 15.75 2.34 -8.67
N ASP A 8 16.95 2.83 -8.41
CA ASP A 8 18.16 2.48 -9.12
C ASP A 8 19.10 1.71 -8.20
N THR A 9 19.31 0.42 -8.50
CA THR A 9 20.34 -0.40 -7.85
C THR A 9 21.33 -0.92 -8.90
N PRO A 10 22.44 -1.55 -8.48
CA PRO A 10 23.35 -2.22 -9.42
C PRO A 10 22.69 -3.35 -10.23
N GLN A 11 21.64 -4.00 -9.70
CA GLN A 11 21.04 -5.18 -10.30
C GLN A 11 19.69 -4.92 -10.99
N VAL A 12 18.99 -3.85 -10.62
CA VAL A 12 17.66 -3.54 -11.15
C VAL A 12 17.45 -2.04 -11.30
N HIS A 13 16.72 -1.67 -12.34
CA HIS A 13 16.15 -0.34 -12.55
C HIS A 13 14.63 -0.44 -12.51
N LEU A 14 13.97 0.36 -11.69
CA LEU A 14 12.52 0.46 -11.63
C LEU A 14 12.10 1.90 -11.89
N THR A 15 11.07 2.07 -12.69
CA THR A 15 10.36 3.35 -12.85
C THR A 15 8.89 3.17 -12.52
N TRP A 16 8.34 4.15 -11.81
CA TRP A 16 6.93 4.27 -11.52
C TRP A 16 6.44 5.60 -12.05
N SER A 17 5.37 5.59 -12.84
CA SER A 17 4.86 6.79 -13.52
C SER A 17 3.34 6.77 -13.64
N PHE A 18 2.73 7.91 -13.92
CA PHE A 18 1.32 7.98 -14.30
C PHE A 18 1.16 7.83 -15.81
N ARG A 19 0.00 7.35 -16.26
CA ARG A 19 -0.41 7.49 -17.65
C ARG A 19 -0.67 8.97 -17.94
N ALA A 20 0.09 9.57 -18.87
CA ALA A 20 0.05 11.01 -19.14
C ALA A 20 -1.32 11.52 -19.63
N ASP A 21 -2.14 10.65 -20.22
CA ASP A 21 -3.52 10.91 -20.64
C ASP A 21 -4.53 10.85 -19.48
N ARG A 22 -4.11 10.41 -18.29
CA ARG A 22 -4.91 10.36 -17.06
C ARG A 22 -4.14 11.00 -15.91
N VAL A 23 -3.79 12.29 -16.05
CA VAL A 23 -3.20 13.05 -14.95
C VAL A 23 -4.20 13.08 -13.80
N PRO A 24 -3.83 12.59 -12.61
CA PRO A 24 -4.74 12.55 -11.51
C PRO A 24 -5.11 13.99 -11.03
N PRO A 25 -6.40 14.32 -10.80
CA PRO A 25 -6.82 15.65 -10.34
C PRO A 25 -6.44 15.88 -8.88
N ALA A 26 -5.94 17.07 -8.51
CA ALA A 26 -5.59 17.38 -7.12
C ALA A 26 -6.72 16.97 -6.14
N LEU A 27 -6.37 16.21 -5.10
CA LEU A 27 -7.37 15.75 -4.14
C LEU A 27 -7.84 16.92 -3.27
N PRO A 28 -9.12 16.92 -2.83
CA PRO A 28 -9.57 17.90 -1.85
C PRO A 28 -8.80 17.74 -0.52
N GLY A 29 -8.84 18.74 0.36
CA GLY A 29 -8.11 18.70 1.64
C GLY A 29 -6.61 19.01 1.56
N GLY A 30 -6.11 19.47 0.41
CA GLY A 30 -4.73 19.99 0.27
C GLY A 30 -3.65 18.90 0.13
N HIS A 31 -4.04 17.66 -0.17
CA HIS A 31 -3.06 16.61 -0.46
C HIS A 31 -2.31 16.93 -1.76
N PRO A 32 -0.97 17.04 -1.73
CA PRO A 32 -0.20 17.36 -2.91
C PRO A 32 -0.34 16.25 -3.95
N ARG A 33 -0.21 16.62 -5.23
CA ARG A 33 -0.12 15.62 -6.29
C ARG A 33 1.16 14.81 -6.12
N PRO A 34 1.17 13.54 -6.55
CA PRO A 34 2.42 12.82 -6.74
C PRO A 34 3.26 13.61 -7.74
N GLU A 35 4.40 14.14 -7.30
CA GLU A 35 5.34 14.88 -8.13
C GLU A 35 6.43 13.94 -8.66
N ALA A 36 7.08 14.34 -9.74
CA ALA A 36 8.20 13.61 -10.30
C ALA A 36 9.44 13.71 -9.39
N GLY A 37 10.22 12.64 -9.33
CA GLY A 37 11.47 12.60 -8.59
C GLY A 37 11.33 12.40 -7.08
N TRP A 38 10.19 11.87 -6.61
CA TRP A 38 10.00 11.59 -5.19
C TRP A 38 11.03 10.56 -4.70
N PRO A 39 11.73 10.81 -3.58
CA PRO A 39 12.68 9.84 -3.04
C PRO A 39 11.93 8.64 -2.46
N VAL A 40 12.24 7.44 -2.94
CA VAL A 40 11.69 6.20 -2.38
C VAL A 40 12.78 5.50 -1.58
N PRO A 41 12.68 5.48 -0.24
CA PRO A 41 13.68 4.82 0.57
C PRO A 41 13.63 3.31 0.30
N VAL A 42 14.82 2.74 0.10
CA VAL A 42 15.02 1.30 0.08
C VAL A 42 14.94 0.80 1.52
N GLU A 43 14.08 -0.19 1.74
CA GLU A 43 13.88 -0.79 3.06
C GLU A 43 14.65 -2.11 3.21
N PRO A 44 15.05 -2.47 4.44
CA PRO A 44 15.47 -3.82 4.76
C PRO A 44 14.41 -4.85 4.35
N LEU A 45 14.87 -5.98 3.82
CA LEU A 45 13.97 -7.06 3.40
C LEU A 45 13.20 -7.67 4.58
N ASP A 46 13.79 -7.61 5.77
CA ASP A 46 13.28 -8.17 7.03
C ASP A 46 12.10 -7.38 7.64
N GLY A 47 11.70 -6.25 7.02
CA GLY A 47 10.51 -5.49 7.42
C GLY A 47 10.70 -4.58 8.62
N THR A 48 11.92 -4.43 9.11
CA THR A 48 12.28 -3.43 10.13
C THR A 48 12.38 -2.05 9.49
N ALA A 49 11.27 -1.33 9.43
CA ALA A 49 11.28 0.08 9.09
C ALA A 49 12.11 0.83 10.15
N GLY A 50 13.18 1.51 9.73
CA GLY A 50 13.96 2.37 10.62
C GLY A 50 13.13 3.55 11.13
N PRO A 51 13.46 4.12 12.30
CA PRO A 51 12.70 5.23 12.92
C PRO A 51 12.73 6.52 12.08
N ASP A 52 13.69 6.68 11.17
CA ASP A 52 13.80 7.80 10.23
C ASP A 52 13.12 7.46 8.89
N ALA A 53 11.83 7.15 8.93
CA ALA A 53 11.05 6.88 7.73
C ALA A 53 10.88 8.17 6.91
N VAL A 54 11.69 8.34 5.88
CA VAL A 54 11.41 9.30 4.79
C VAL A 54 9.97 9.06 4.32
N ALA A 55 9.17 10.12 4.26
CA ALA A 55 7.77 10.02 3.88
C ALA A 55 7.63 9.29 2.53
N ALA A 56 6.87 8.20 2.52
CA ALA A 56 6.64 7.40 1.33
C ALA A 56 5.92 8.26 0.26
N PRO A 57 6.17 8.01 -1.04
CA PRO A 57 5.50 8.76 -2.10
C PRO A 57 3.98 8.62 -1.97
N PRO A 58 3.23 9.73 -1.91
CA PRO A 58 1.78 9.66 -1.94
C PRO A 58 1.34 9.27 -3.35
N LEU A 59 0.71 8.12 -3.47
CA LEU A 59 -0.02 7.62 -4.64
C LEU A 59 -1.52 7.62 -4.33
N TRP A 60 -2.36 7.48 -5.34
CA TRP A 60 -3.81 7.54 -5.19
C TRP A 60 -4.45 6.23 -5.64
N GLU A 61 -5.51 5.84 -4.92
CA GLU A 61 -6.06 4.50 -5.01
C GLU A 61 -6.60 4.12 -6.40
N GLN A 62 -7.38 5.02 -7.02
CA GLN A 62 -8.08 4.79 -8.29
C GLN A 62 -7.31 5.37 -9.49
N THR A 63 -5.99 5.23 -9.50
CA THR A 63 -5.12 5.70 -10.58
C THR A 63 -4.39 4.55 -11.24
N ASP A 64 -4.37 4.53 -12.58
CA ASP A 64 -3.58 3.58 -13.36
C ASP A 64 -2.13 4.06 -13.44
N TYR A 65 -1.25 3.38 -12.69
CA TYR A 65 0.17 3.62 -12.72
C TYR A 65 0.87 2.72 -13.73
N LEU A 66 1.81 3.28 -14.48
CA LEU A 66 2.71 2.52 -15.33
C LEU A 66 3.97 2.17 -14.55
N VAL A 67 4.22 0.87 -14.44
CA VAL A 67 5.38 0.32 -13.76
C VAL A 67 6.25 -0.38 -14.78
N PHE A 68 7.55 -0.14 -14.70
CA PHE A 68 8.56 -0.80 -15.51
C PHE A 68 9.75 -1.18 -14.64
N VAL A 69 10.11 -2.46 -14.68
CA VAL A 69 11.23 -3.06 -13.94
C VAL A 69 12.14 -3.74 -14.94
N GLN A 70 13.43 -3.43 -14.91
CA GLN A 70 14.43 -3.98 -15.81
C GLN A 70 15.65 -4.48 -15.05
N SER A 71 16.06 -5.70 -15.38
CA SER A 71 17.31 -6.30 -14.92
C SER A 71 18.52 -5.58 -15.50
N ARG A 72 19.49 -5.26 -14.65
CA ARG A 72 20.82 -4.76 -15.01
C ARG A 72 21.91 -5.83 -14.97
N CYS A 73 21.61 -6.98 -14.38
CA CYS A 73 22.55 -8.09 -14.20
C CYS A 73 22.22 -9.33 -15.06
N GLY A 74 21.24 -9.22 -15.95
CA GLY A 74 20.85 -10.29 -16.87
C GLY A 74 20.03 -11.42 -16.24
N GLN A 75 19.72 -11.35 -14.95
CA GLN A 75 18.86 -12.29 -14.23
C GLN A 75 17.37 -11.93 -14.40
N PRO A 76 16.44 -12.91 -14.29
CA PRO A 76 15.01 -12.62 -14.30
C PRO A 76 14.60 -11.68 -13.16
N VAL A 77 13.65 -10.78 -13.42
CA VAL A 77 13.13 -9.83 -12.42
C VAL A 77 11.64 -10.02 -12.18
N ARG A 78 11.19 -9.77 -10.95
CA ARG A 78 9.79 -9.79 -10.59
C ARG A 78 9.48 -8.79 -9.48
N LEU A 79 8.48 -7.95 -9.71
CA LEU A 79 7.85 -7.14 -8.68
C LEU A 79 6.76 -7.97 -8.02
N ARG A 80 6.82 -8.05 -6.70
CA ARG A 80 5.84 -8.74 -5.86
C ARG A 80 5.20 -7.78 -4.89
N HIS A 81 3.96 -8.10 -4.58
CA HIS A 81 3.18 -7.45 -3.55
C HIS A 81 2.51 -8.53 -2.68
N ARG A 82 2.14 -8.20 -1.44
CA ARG A 82 1.43 -9.13 -0.54
C ARG A 82 0.11 -9.62 -1.13
N ASP A 83 -0.57 -8.72 -1.84
CA ASP A 83 -1.75 -9.01 -2.63
C ASP A 83 -1.34 -9.17 -4.10
N PRO A 84 -1.40 -10.39 -4.66
CA PRO A 84 -0.99 -10.65 -6.04
C PRO A 84 -1.89 -9.97 -7.07
N VAL A 85 -3.13 -9.58 -6.72
CA VAL A 85 -4.06 -8.89 -7.63
C VAL A 85 -3.47 -7.57 -8.11
N LEU A 86 -2.78 -6.83 -7.24
CA LEU A 86 -2.12 -5.57 -7.62
C LEU A 86 -1.04 -5.75 -8.69
N THR A 87 -0.39 -6.92 -8.70
CA THR A 87 0.67 -7.25 -9.67
C THR A 87 0.16 -8.07 -10.87
N ALA A 88 -1.13 -8.43 -10.91
CA ALA A 88 -1.69 -9.28 -11.95
C ALA A 88 -1.69 -8.63 -13.35
N GLY A 89 -1.74 -7.29 -13.40
CA GLY A 89 -1.64 -6.51 -14.63
C GLY A 89 -0.21 -6.32 -15.15
N LEU A 90 0.79 -6.95 -14.52
CA LEU A 90 2.18 -6.88 -14.94
C LEU A 90 2.53 -8.07 -15.84
N HIS A 91 3.15 -7.76 -16.97
CA HIS A 91 3.65 -8.73 -17.93
C HIS A 91 5.17 -8.80 -17.87
N THR A 92 5.71 -10.00 -18.03
CA THR A 92 7.15 -10.24 -18.09
C THR A 92 7.54 -10.59 -19.53
N THR A 93 8.66 -10.05 -20.00
CA THR A 93 9.22 -10.42 -21.31
C THR A 93 9.63 -11.90 -21.36
N PRO A 94 9.72 -12.51 -22.55
CA PRO A 94 10.06 -13.94 -22.67
C PRO A 94 11.41 -14.31 -22.03
N ASP A 95 12.38 -13.39 -22.02
CA ASP A 95 13.69 -13.58 -21.40
C ASP A 95 13.70 -13.33 -19.87
N GLY A 96 12.56 -12.92 -19.29
CA GLY A 96 12.42 -12.67 -17.87
C GLY A 96 13.04 -11.36 -17.37
N ARG A 97 13.73 -10.61 -18.24
CA ARG A 97 14.59 -9.49 -17.81
C ARG A 97 13.86 -8.17 -17.65
N VAL A 98 12.64 -8.08 -18.17
CA VAL A 98 11.79 -6.89 -18.03
C VAL A 98 10.42 -7.32 -17.54
N GLN A 99 9.89 -6.60 -16.58
CA GLN A 99 8.48 -6.68 -16.20
C GLN A 99 7.85 -5.29 -16.31
N HIS A 100 6.71 -5.20 -16.97
CA HIS A 100 6.03 -3.93 -17.21
C HIS A 100 4.52 -4.09 -17.22
N GLY A 101 3.79 -3.03 -16.93
CA GLY A 101 2.34 -3.05 -17.01
C GLY A 101 1.71 -1.97 -16.15
N THR A 102 0.48 -2.22 -15.74
CA THR A 102 -0.31 -1.27 -14.98
C THR A 102 -0.59 -1.79 -13.57
N ILE A 103 -0.47 -0.92 -12.57
CA ILE A 103 -0.94 -1.16 -11.21
C ILE A 103 -2.04 -0.14 -10.89
N ASN A 104 -3.16 -0.62 -10.37
CA ASN A 104 -4.25 0.20 -9.83
C ASN A 104 -4.59 -0.37 -8.45
N PHE A 105 -4.58 0.48 -7.44
CA PHE A 105 -4.80 0.05 -6.05
C PHE A 105 -6.28 -0.18 -5.73
N GLY A 106 -7.19 0.29 -6.57
CA GLY A 106 -8.63 0.10 -6.44
C GLY A 106 -9.17 0.74 -5.17
N SER A 107 -9.42 -0.07 -4.14
CA SER A 107 -9.88 0.35 -2.82
C SER A 107 -8.84 0.10 -1.71
N GLN A 108 -7.60 -0.19 -2.07
CA GLN A 108 -6.52 -0.48 -1.12
C GLN A 108 -5.77 0.80 -0.79
N VAL A 109 -6.14 1.41 0.34
CA VAL A 109 -5.52 2.62 0.89
C VAL A 109 -4.53 2.29 2.02
N GLY A 110 -3.64 3.22 2.32
CA GLY A 110 -2.59 3.10 3.32
C GLY A 110 -1.25 2.63 2.74
N GLN A 111 -0.38 2.09 3.59
CA GLN A 111 0.96 1.65 3.18
C GLN A 111 0.88 0.39 2.31
N SER A 112 1.55 0.44 1.15
CA SER A 112 1.67 -0.66 0.21
C SER A 112 3.14 -0.99 -0.01
N ARG A 113 3.58 -2.15 0.49
CA ARG A 113 4.97 -2.58 0.41
C ARG A 113 5.19 -3.53 -0.76
N PHE A 114 6.18 -3.22 -1.58
CA PHE A 114 6.61 -4.01 -2.72
C PHE A 114 7.98 -4.63 -2.48
N VAL A 115 8.21 -5.78 -3.09
CA VAL A 115 9.50 -6.47 -3.11
C VAL A 115 9.89 -6.73 -4.56
N VAL A 116 11.09 -6.29 -4.95
CA VAL A 116 11.68 -6.66 -6.22
C VAL A 116 12.56 -7.88 -6.00
N GLU A 117 12.28 -8.94 -6.75
CA GLU A 117 13.09 -10.15 -6.82
C GLU A 117 13.99 -10.11 -8.05
N VAL A 118 15.22 -10.60 -7.89
CA VAL A 118 16.21 -10.78 -8.95
C VAL A 118 16.69 -12.23 -8.88
N GLY A 119 16.60 -12.98 -9.98
CA GLY A 119 16.96 -14.40 -10.00
C GLY A 119 16.15 -15.27 -9.03
N GLY A 120 14.90 -14.87 -8.75
CA GLY A 120 14.00 -15.57 -7.81
C GLY A 120 14.31 -15.32 -6.32
N ARG A 121 15.17 -14.35 -6.00
CA ARG A 121 15.48 -13.97 -4.61
C ARG A 121 15.06 -12.53 -4.34
N PRO A 122 14.47 -12.22 -3.17
CA PRO A 122 14.24 -10.83 -2.76
C PRO A 122 15.55 -10.03 -2.79
N HIS A 123 15.54 -8.91 -3.51
CA HIS A 123 16.70 -8.05 -3.70
C HIS A 123 16.54 -6.72 -2.98
N VAL A 124 15.40 -6.07 -3.18
CA VAL A 124 15.11 -4.77 -2.58
C VAL A 124 13.62 -4.63 -2.28
N ALA A 125 13.29 -3.93 -1.20
CA ALA A 125 11.92 -3.59 -0.86
C ALA A 125 11.74 -2.08 -0.75
N PHE A 126 10.51 -1.64 -0.98
CA PHE A 126 10.11 -0.24 -0.80
C PHE A 126 8.62 -0.14 -0.50
N THR A 127 8.22 0.94 0.15
CA THR A 127 6.83 1.24 0.47
C THR A 127 6.38 2.52 -0.21
N VAL A 128 5.13 2.50 -0.65
CA VAL A 128 4.40 3.68 -1.15
C VAL A 128 3.18 3.91 -0.26
N GLU A 129 2.76 5.16 -0.11
CA GLU A 129 1.54 5.49 0.64
C GLU A 129 0.39 5.72 -0.34
N VAL A 130 -0.71 4.98 -0.18
CA VAL A 130 -1.89 5.10 -1.05
C VAL A 130 -2.96 5.92 -0.34
N ILE A 131 -3.25 7.09 -0.90
CA ILE A 131 -4.22 8.07 -0.40
C ILE A 131 -5.58 7.84 -1.04
N SER A 132 -6.63 7.86 -0.22
CA SER A 132 -8.02 7.88 -0.69
C SER A 132 -8.30 9.20 -1.40
N SER A 133 -8.80 9.14 -2.65
CA SER A 133 -9.28 10.33 -3.36
C SER A 133 -10.64 10.82 -2.87
N LYS A 134 -11.35 9.96 -2.14
CA LYS A 134 -12.64 10.21 -1.51
C LYS A 134 -12.35 10.70 -0.09
N LEU A 135 -12.32 12.01 0.13
CA LEU A 135 -12.50 12.55 1.49
C LEU A 135 -13.82 11.94 2.01
N ASP A 136 -13.94 11.39 3.21
CA ASP A 136 -13.27 11.70 4.46
C ASP A 136 -12.81 10.37 5.11
N TYR A 137 -12.14 9.47 4.34
CA TYR A 137 -11.88 8.09 4.79
C TYR A 137 -11.29 7.99 6.19
N ARG A 138 -10.44 8.92 6.62
CA ARG A 138 -9.92 8.90 8.00
C ARG A 138 -11.03 9.16 9.02
N ALA A 139 -11.87 10.18 8.80
CA ALA A 139 -13.00 10.47 9.67
C ALA A 139 -14.05 9.36 9.61
N ASP A 140 -14.37 8.88 8.40
CA ASP A 140 -15.34 7.80 8.18
C ASP A 140 -14.85 6.47 8.74
N TYR A 141 -13.57 6.14 8.58
CA TYR A 141 -12.95 4.95 9.17
C TYR A 141 -12.95 5.02 10.69
N VAL A 142 -12.60 6.18 11.27
CA VAL A 142 -12.66 6.38 12.72
C VAL A 142 -14.10 6.23 13.20
N ALA A 143 -15.06 6.84 12.52
CA ALA A 143 -16.47 6.73 12.85
C ALA A 143 -16.96 5.26 12.79
N LEU A 144 -16.65 4.55 11.71
CA LEU A 144 -17.05 3.16 11.51
C LEU A 144 -16.39 2.21 12.52
N ARG A 145 -15.10 2.41 12.82
CA ARG A 145 -14.38 1.67 13.86
C ARG A 145 -15.01 1.89 15.22
N ASP A 146 -15.31 3.14 15.55
CA ASP A 146 -15.88 3.51 16.84
C ASP A 146 -17.31 2.96 17.00
N GLU A 147 -18.09 2.92 15.91
CA GLU A 147 -19.41 2.28 15.86
C GLU A 147 -19.33 0.76 16.09
N VAL A 148 -18.42 0.06 15.40
CA VAL A 148 -18.19 -1.38 15.61
C VAL A 148 -17.77 -1.67 17.04
N GLN A 149 -16.89 -0.85 17.62
CA GLN A 149 -16.52 -0.98 19.03
C GLN A 149 -17.70 -0.78 19.97
N ALA A 150 -18.58 0.18 19.70
CA ALA A 150 -19.79 0.41 20.49
C ALA A 150 -20.75 -0.80 20.43
N LEU A 151 -20.96 -1.39 19.26
CA LEU A 151 -21.76 -2.59 19.08
C LEU A 151 -21.17 -3.79 19.83
N ALA A 152 -19.86 -4.02 19.71
CA ALA A 152 -19.17 -5.09 20.42
C ALA A 152 -19.30 -4.95 21.94
N ARG A 153 -19.08 -3.74 22.48
CA ARG A 153 -19.28 -3.45 23.91
C ARG A 153 -20.72 -3.71 24.35
N SER A 154 -21.69 -3.31 23.55
CA SER A 154 -23.12 -3.51 23.84
C SER A 154 -23.50 -4.99 23.90
N LEU A 155 -22.99 -5.79 22.95
CA LEU A 155 -23.18 -7.24 22.94
C LEU A 155 -22.58 -7.91 24.18
N VAL A 156 -21.37 -7.53 24.56
CA VAL A 156 -20.71 -8.03 25.78
C VAL A 156 -21.53 -7.69 27.02
N LEU A 157 -22.01 -6.46 27.15
CA LEU A 157 -22.85 -6.05 28.28
C LEU A 157 -24.19 -6.80 28.32
N ALA A 158 -24.84 -7.00 27.18
CA ALA A 158 -26.07 -7.76 27.08
C ALA A 158 -25.88 -9.22 27.54
N TYR A 159 -24.79 -9.85 27.10
CA TYR A 159 -24.42 -11.19 27.55
C TYR A 159 -24.20 -11.23 29.08
N LEU A 160 -23.38 -10.32 29.61
CA LEU A 160 -23.08 -10.27 31.06
C LEU A 160 -24.32 -10.04 31.91
N ARG A 161 -25.30 -9.27 31.43
CA ARG A 161 -26.59 -9.09 32.13
C ARG A 161 -27.46 -10.35 32.09
N ALA A 162 -27.48 -11.06 30.96
CA ALA A 162 -28.25 -12.29 30.81
C ALA A 162 -27.69 -13.43 31.67
N THR A 163 -26.36 -13.49 31.85
CA THR A 163 -25.69 -14.53 32.61
C THR A 163 -25.34 -14.13 34.04
N GLY A 164 -25.39 -12.83 34.35
CA GLY A 164 -25.15 -12.28 35.68
C GLY A 164 -26.34 -12.54 36.61
N ARG A 165 -26.19 -13.52 37.51
CA ARG A 165 -27.16 -13.75 38.60
C ARG A 165 -27.25 -12.50 39.48
N PRO A 166 -28.44 -11.98 39.83
CA PRO A 166 -28.54 -11.00 40.91
C PRO A 166 -28.02 -11.64 42.21
N ALA A 167 -27.20 -10.91 42.96
CA ALA A 167 -26.73 -11.34 44.26
C ALA A 167 -27.94 -11.66 45.15
N ARG A 168 -28.01 -12.90 45.66
CA ARG A 168 -29.07 -13.32 46.57
C ARG A 168 -28.89 -12.54 47.88
N PRO A 169 -29.88 -11.73 48.32
CA PRO A 169 -29.78 -11.09 49.63
C PRO A 169 -29.74 -12.19 50.69
N VAL A 170 -28.74 -12.11 51.58
CA VAL A 170 -28.65 -12.93 52.78
C VAL A 170 -29.68 -12.37 53.77
N PRO A 171 -30.66 -13.15 54.23
CA PRO A 171 -31.58 -12.69 55.27
C PRO A 171 -30.85 -12.64 56.62
N ASP A 172 -31.14 -11.60 57.39
CA ASP A 172 -30.68 -11.38 58.77
C ASP A 172 -31.12 -12.51 59.72
#